data_AF-A0A7C8FC08-F1
#
_entry.id   AF-A0A7C8FC08-F1
#
_cell.length_a   1.000
_cell.length_b   1.000
_cell.length_c   1.000
_cell.angle_alpha   90.00
_cell.angle_beta   90.00
_cell.angle_gamma   90.00
#
_symmetry.space_group_name_H-M   'P 1'
#
loop_
_entity.id
_entity.type
_entity.pdbx_description
1 polymer ?
#
loop_
_entity_poly.entity_id
_entity_poly.type
_entity_poly.pdbx_seq_one_letter_code
_entity_poly.pdbx_strand_id
1 'polypeptide(L)' 'MCQSLVDKVARSKQLRSVTDPELLVLFEDWLDELEDEVTAYQEQHPESGEAELADNLGLSRSGAAFLIAKLRQEKEI' A
#
# COMPACT_ATOMS: atom_id res chain seq x y z
N MET A 1 14.00 8.84 9.99
CA MET A 1 14.42 7.43 9.87
C MET A 1 13.17 6.63 9.59
N CYS A 2 12.88 6.44 8.31
CA CYS A 2 11.71 5.69 7.87
C CYS A 2 11.96 4.21 8.20
N GLN A 3 11.28 3.69 9.21
CA GLN A 3 11.15 2.24 9.36
C GLN A 3 10.35 1.77 8.14
N SER A 4 11.11 1.33 7.13
CA SER A 4 10.61 0.73 5.90
C SER A 4 9.60 -0.36 6.23
N LEU A 5 8.62 -0.56 5.35
CA LEU A 5 7.67 -1.68 5.41
C LEU A 5 8.37 -3.03 5.59
N VAL A 6 9.65 -3.12 5.17
CA VAL A 6 10.58 -4.21 5.46
C VAL A 6 10.64 -4.56 6.96
N ASP A 7 10.63 -3.57 7.87
CA ASP A 7 10.66 -3.81 9.32
C ASP A 7 9.33 -4.38 9.86
N LYS A 8 8.19 -3.99 9.24
CA LYS A 8 6.87 -4.55 9.58
C LYS A 8 6.70 -5.96 9.01
N VAL A 9 7.22 -6.22 7.81
CA VAL A 9 7.20 -7.54 7.15
C VAL A 9 8.17 -8.53 7.79
N ALA A 10 9.36 -8.09 8.22
CA ALA A 10 10.37 -8.92 8.88
C ALA A 10 9.94 -9.50 10.24
N ARG A 11 8.91 -8.91 10.89
CA ARG A 11 8.34 -9.42 12.14
C ARG A 11 7.46 -10.66 11.95
N SER A 12 6.99 -10.94 10.74
CA SER A 12 6.25 -12.18 10.46
C SER A 12 7.21 -13.33 10.17
N LYS A 13 7.44 -14.19 11.18
CA LYS A 13 8.29 -15.40 11.07
C LYS A 13 7.88 -16.35 9.93
N GLN A 14 6.70 -16.19 9.32
CA GLN A 14 6.17 -17.06 8.28
C GLN A 14 6.65 -16.74 6.85
N LEU A 15 7.34 -15.62 6.61
CA LEU A 15 7.76 -15.21 5.25
C LEU A 15 9.28 -15.24 4.98
N ARG A 16 10.09 -15.81 5.87
CA ARG A 16 11.55 -15.96 5.64
C ARG A 16 11.92 -16.84 4.45
N SER A 17 10.96 -17.51 3.81
CA SER A 17 11.17 -18.26 2.58
C SER A 17 11.02 -17.42 1.30
N VAL A 18 10.66 -16.13 1.40
CA VAL A 18 10.40 -15.22 0.26
C VAL A 18 11.32 -13.99 0.29
N THR A 19 12.49 -14.10 0.92
CA THR A 19 13.53 -13.07 0.95
C THR A 19 14.46 -13.20 -0.25
N ASP A 20 13.92 -13.22 -1.47
CA ASP A 20 14.73 -12.94 -2.65
C ASP A 20 14.83 -11.40 -2.75
N PRO A 21 16.03 -10.81 -2.62
CA PRO A 21 16.20 -9.36 -2.73
C PRO A 21 15.65 -8.79 -4.04
N GLU A 22 15.71 -9.54 -5.14
CA GLU A 22 15.22 -9.08 -6.44
C GLU A 22 13.69 -9.02 -6.47
N LEU A 23 13.02 -10.00 -5.87
CA LEU A 23 11.54 -9.99 -5.74
C LEU A 23 11.06 -8.93 -4.76
N LEU A 24 11.84 -8.64 -3.72
CA LEU A 24 11.51 -7.59 -2.77
C LEU A 24 11.47 -6.22 -3.45
N VAL A 25 12.46 -5.90 -4.29
CA VAL A 25 12.49 -4.65 -5.05
C VAL A 25 11.26 -4.53 -5.95
N LEU A 26 10.92 -5.60 -6.68
CA LEU A 26 9.72 -5.60 -7.54
C LEU A 26 8.42 -5.41 -6.75
N PHE A 27 8.35 -5.97 -5.54
CA PHE A 27 7.20 -5.77 -4.66
C PHE A 27 7.11 -4.34 -4.13
N GLU A 28 8.25 -3.74 -3.75
CA GLU A 28 8.33 -2.35 -3.30
C GLU A 28 7.95 -1.40 -4.44
N ASP A 29 8.52 -1.55 -5.63
CA ASP A 29 8.19 -0.75 -6.82
C ASP A 29 6.69 -0.83 -7.16
N TRP A 30 6.13 -2.05 -7.19
CA TRP A 30 4.71 -2.26 -7.44
C TRP A 30 3.82 -1.61 -6.37
N LEU A 31 4.22 -1.66 -5.10
CA LEU A 31 3.45 -1.08 -4.01
C LEU A 31 3.48 0.46 -4.07
N ASP A 32 4.63 1.05 -4.39
CA ASP A 32 4.79 2.50 -4.56
C ASP A 32 3.94 3.00 -5.74
N GLU A 33 3.97 2.31 -6.89
CA GLU A 33 3.10 2.63 -8.04
C GLU A 33 1.62 2.59 -7.68
N LEU A 34 1.20 1.57 -6.92
CA LEU A 34 -0.18 1.44 -6.48
C LEU A 34 -0.60 2.57 -5.52
N GLU A 35 0.32 3.04 -4.67
CA GLU A 35 0.08 4.15 -3.74
C GLU A 35 -0.05 5.49 -4.45
N ASP A 36 0.73 5.69 -5.50
CA ASP A 36 0.60 6.84 -6.39
C ASP A 36 -0.77 6.83 -7.10
N GLU A 37 -1.22 5.68 -7.61
CA GLU A 37 -2.54 5.54 -8.24
C GLU A 37 -3.68 5.82 -7.25
N VAL A 38 -3.60 5.29 -6.03
CA VAL A 38 -4.58 5.56 -4.95
C VAL A 38 -4.61 7.04 -4.60
N THR A 39 -3.46 7.68 -4.49
CA THR A 39 -3.36 9.11 -4.19
C THR A 39 -3.96 9.94 -5.32
N ALA A 40 -3.60 9.64 -6.57
CA ALA A 40 -4.13 10.33 -7.75
C ALA A 40 -5.66 10.17 -7.86
N TYR A 41 -6.19 8.98 -7.55
CA TYR A 41 -7.63 8.74 -7.54
C TYR A 41 -8.33 9.58 -6.46
N GLN A 42 -7.77 9.65 -5.25
CA GLN A 42 -8.32 10.47 -4.16
C GLN A 42 -8.30 11.97 -4.47
N GLU A 43 -7.27 12.46 -5.15
CA GLU A 43 -7.18 13.87 -5.57
C GLU A 43 -8.22 14.20 -6.66
N GLN A 44 -8.48 13.28 -7.57
CA GLN A 44 -9.50 13.44 -8.62
C GLN A 44 -10.92 13.26 -8.07
N HIS A 45 -11.09 12.47 -7.02
CA HIS A 45 -12.38 12.10 -6.45
C HIS A 45 -12.41 12.25 -4.92
N PRO A 46 -12.32 13.48 -4.37
CA PRO A 46 -12.16 13.71 -2.92
C PRO A 46 -13.34 13.24 -2.07
N GLU A 47 -14.53 13.09 -2.66
CA GLU A 47 -15.72 12.57 -1.97
C GLU A 47 -15.90 11.05 -2.12
N SER A 48 -15.04 10.37 -2.89
CA SER A 48 -15.12 8.91 -3.04
C SER A 48 -14.70 8.20 -1.77
N GLY A 49 -15.49 7.21 -1.37
CA GLY A 49 -15.18 6.34 -0.24
C GLY A 49 -14.26 5.18 -0.62
N GLU A 50 -13.98 4.35 0.37
CA GLU A 50 -13.11 3.17 0.22
C GLU A 50 -13.70 2.12 -0.75
N ALA A 51 -15.03 2.07 -0.86
CA ALA A 51 -15.71 1.13 -1.74
C ALA A 51 -15.57 1.53 -3.21
N GLU A 52 -15.77 2.80 -3.53
CA GLU A 52 -15.60 3.35 -4.86
C GLU A 52 -14.14 3.25 -5.32
N LEU A 53 -13.19 3.51 -4.42
CA LEU A 53 -11.78 3.31 -4.70
C LEU A 53 -11.45 1.85 -5.00
N ALA A 54 -11.99 0.91 -4.22
CA ALA A 54 -11.78 -0.52 -4.43
C ALA A 54 -12.27 -0.97 -5.81
N ASP A 55 -13.48 -0.57 -6.17
CA ASP A 55 -14.10 -0.96 -7.44
C ASP A 55 -13.37 -0.33 -8.65
N ASN A 56 -12.91 0.92 -8.55
CA ASN A 56 -12.24 1.62 -9.66
C ASN A 56 -10.79 1.20 -9.87
N LEU A 57 -10.08 0.81 -8.81
CA LEU A 57 -8.68 0.37 -8.89
C LEU A 57 -8.54 -1.17 -8.92
N GLY A 58 -9.66 -1.91 -8.97
CA GLY A 58 -9.65 -3.37 -9.00
C GLY A 58 -9.10 -4.01 -7.72
N LEU A 59 -9.22 -3.30 -6.59
CA LEU A 59 -8.73 -3.76 -5.29
C LEU A 59 -9.83 -4.50 -4.53
N SER A 60 -9.41 -5.39 -3.63
CA SER A 60 -10.32 -5.86 -2.58
C SER A 60 -10.66 -4.71 -1.63
N ARG A 61 -11.85 -4.77 -1.00
CA ARG A 61 -12.25 -3.78 0.02
C ARG A 61 -11.25 -3.66 1.16
N SER A 62 -10.69 -4.79 1.61
CA SER A 62 -9.67 -4.80 2.66
C SER A 62 -8.34 -4.19 2.19
N GLY A 63 -7.97 -4.37 0.92
CA GLY A 63 -6.79 -3.75 0.33
C GLY A 63 -6.94 -2.23 0.22
N ALA A 64 -8.09 -1.76 -0.28
CA ALA A 64 -8.40 -0.33 -0.33
C ALA A 64 -8.38 0.31 1.07
N ALA A 65 -9.04 -0.30 2.06
CA ALA A 65 -9.03 0.18 3.43
C ALA A 65 -7.61 0.23 4.03
N PHE A 66 -6.78 -0.78 3.76
CA PHE A 66 -5.39 -0.81 4.20
C PHE A 66 -4.57 0.34 3.60
N LEU A 67 -4.63 0.55 2.28
CA LEU A 67 -3.87 1.60 1.59
C LEU A 67 -4.29 2.99 2.07
N ILE A 68 -5.59 3.22 2.26
CA ILE A 68 -6.11 4.48 2.80
C ILE A 68 -5.60 4.73 4.23
N ALA A 69 -5.63 3.72 5.08
CA ALA A 69 -5.12 3.82 6.45
C ALA A 69 -3.60 4.09 6.47
N LYS A 70 -2.84 3.41 5.60
CA LYS A 70 -1.40 3.61 5.45
C LYS A 70 -1.07 5.04 5.01
N LEU A 71 -1.67 5.51 3.92
CA LEU A 71 -1.41 6.84 3.37
C LEU A 71 -1.81 7.97 4.34
N ARG A 72 -2.89 7.80 5.11
CA ARG A 72 -3.24 8.75 6.18
C ARG A 72 -2.16 8.82 7.24
N GLN A 73 -1.67 7.67 7.70
CA GLN A 73 -0.58 7.61 8.68
C GLN A 73 0.73 8.24 8.17
N GLU A 74 1.01 8.20 6.87
CA GLU A 74 2.22 8.81 6.29
C GLU A 74 2.09 10.32 6.04
N LYS A 75 0.87 10.80 5.79
CA LYS A 75 0.56 12.24 5.66
C LYS A 75 0.43 12.94 7.03
N GLU A 76 0.06 12.20 8.07
CA GLU A 76 0.11 12.65 9.46
C GLU A 76 1.55 12.57 10.00
N ILE A 77 2.32 13.64 9.85
CA ILE A 77 3.51 13.91 10.69
C ILE A 77 3.04 14.40 12.07
#